data_AF-A0A355AH60-F1
#
_entry.id   AF-A0A355AH60-F1
#
_cell.length_a   1.000
_cell.length_b   1.000
_cell.length_c   1.000
_cell.angle_alpha   90.00
_cell.angle_beta   90.00
_cell.angle_gamma   90.00
#
_symmetry.space_group_name_H-M   'P 1'
#
loop_
_entity.id
_entity.type
_entity.pdbx_description
1 polymer ?
#
loop_
_entity_poly.entity_id
_entity_poly.type
_entity_poly.pdbx_seq_one_letter_code
_entity_poly.pdbx_strand_id
1 'polypeptide(L)'
;VELVALIKKEFPEFRILVAGYPETHQEAVSPEADLEHLKEKCNAGGDTVVTQLFYDNTDFFRFRDRCSSIGITKPIIPGLMPVTNFKQIKRIATLCKARLPNSFTHALEKAGDDADAQFEAGVDYASKQAEELISNGIPGMHLYVLNKSPAAIRVLEQVGMTRP
;
A
#
# COMPACT_ATOMS: atom_id res chain seq x y z
N VAL A 1 -18.16 2.07 -6.93
CA VAL A 1 -18.52 1.12 -8.01
C VAL A 1 -19.06 1.88 -9.22
N GLU A 2 -20.03 2.78 -9.01
CA GLU A 2 -20.70 3.55 -10.07
C GLU A 2 -19.75 4.27 -11.04
N LEU A 3 -18.72 4.97 -10.52
CA LEU A 3 -17.73 5.65 -11.36
C LEU A 3 -16.96 4.67 -12.27
N VAL A 4 -16.63 3.47 -11.79
CA VAL A 4 -15.96 2.44 -12.60
C VAL A 4 -16.86 2.03 -13.76
N ALA A 5 -18.14 1.75 -13.47
CA ALA A 5 -19.11 1.35 -14.48
C ALA A 5 -19.36 2.46 -15.51
N LEU A 6 -19.45 3.72 -15.07
CA LEU A 6 -19.59 4.87 -15.95
C LEU A 6 -18.39 4.99 -16.90
N ILE A 7 -17.16 4.98 -16.36
CA ILE A 7 -15.95 5.09 -17.19
C ILE A 7 -15.88 3.94 -18.18
N LYS A 8 -16.16 2.70 -17.79
CA LYS A 8 -16.13 1.56 -18.72
C LYS A 8 -17.20 1.62 -19.80
N LYS A 9 -18.34 2.25 -19.52
CA LYS A 9 -19.41 2.46 -20.50
C LYS A 9 -19.02 3.53 -21.53
N GLU A 10 -18.49 4.66 -21.08
CA GLU A 10 -18.20 5.81 -21.94
C GLU A 10 -16.81 5.72 -22.61
N PHE A 11 -15.85 5.05 -21.97
CA PHE A 11 -14.44 4.94 -22.37
C PHE A 11 -13.89 3.51 -22.13
N PRO A 12 -14.35 2.50 -22.90
CA PRO A 12 -14.02 1.10 -22.65
C PRO A 12 -12.50 0.78 -22.73
N GLU A 13 -11.72 1.61 -23.42
CA GLU A 13 -10.28 1.49 -23.57
C GLU A 13 -9.48 1.87 -22.32
N PHE A 14 -10.07 2.62 -21.38
CA PHE A 14 -9.36 3.05 -20.18
C PHE A 14 -9.12 1.87 -19.22
N ARG A 15 -7.90 1.80 -18.70
CA ARG A 15 -7.53 0.88 -17.62
C ARG A 15 -7.80 1.56 -16.29
N ILE A 16 -8.53 0.88 -15.40
CA ILE A 16 -9.00 1.48 -14.15
C ILE A 16 -8.32 0.81 -12.96
N LEU A 17 -7.59 1.60 -12.18
CA LEU A 17 -7.05 1.17 -10.88
C LEU A 17 -8.09 1.52 -9.81
N VAL A 18 -8.38 0.58 -8.91
CA VAL A 18 -9.30 0.78 -7.78
C VAL A 18 -8.56 0.61 -6.45
N ALA A 19 -8.98 1.35 -5.43
CA ALA A 19 -8.41 1.23 -4.10
C ALA A 19 -8.87 -0.05 -3.38
N GLY A 20 -7.95 -0.69 -2.65
CA GLY A 20 -8.21 -1.76 -1.68
C GLY A 20 -7.58 -1.47 -0.32
N TYR A 21 -8.08 -2.07 0.76
CA TYR A 21 -7.67 -1.74 2.13
C TYR A 21 -7.26 -3.01 2.88
N PRO A 22 -5.94 -3.27 3.05
CA PRO A 22 -5.47 -4.46 3.77
C PRO A 22 -5.99 -4.58 5.21
N GLU A 23 -6.22 -3.42 5.84
CA GLU A 23 -6.72 -3.28 7.21
C GLU A 23 -8.21 -2.94 7.31
N THR A 24 -8.99 -3.15 6.23
CA THR A 24 -10.41 -2.76 6.11
C THR A 24 -10.63 -1.25 6.05
N HIS A 25 -11.51 -0.80 5.15
CA HIS A 25 -11.90 0.61 5.09
C HIS A 25 -12.58 1.05 6.39
N GLN A 26 -12.22 2.23 6.91
CA GLN A 26 -12.69 2.71 8.22
C GLN A 26 -14.20 2.93 8.34
N GLU A 27 -14.90 3.11 7.21
CA GLU A 27 -16.35 3.28 7.14
C GLU A 27 -17.07 1.98 6.77
N ALA A 28 -16.34 0.89 6.55
CA ALA A 28 -16.97 -0.40 6.27
C ALA A 28 -17.63 -0.96 7.52
N VAL A 29 -18.81 -1.54 7.33
CA VAL A 29 -19.59 -2.17 8.42
C VAL A 29 -18.97 -3.47 8.93
N SER A 30 -18.16 -4.14 8.09
CA SER A 30 -17.33 -5.29 8.47
C SER A 30 -16.20 -5.50 7.45
N PRO A 31 -15.14 -6.25 7.81
CA PRO A 31 -14.10 -6.65 6.86
C PRO A 31 -14.63 -7.46 5.66
N GLU A 32 -15.67 -8.26 5.87
CA GLU A 32 -16.31 -9.06 4.82
C GLU A 32 -17.02 -8.16 3.82
N ALA A 33 -17.81 -7.19 4.32
CA ALA A 33 -18.51 -6.24 3.48
C ALA A 33 -17.54 -5.38 2.65
N ASP A 34 -16.39 -4.96 3.22
CA ASP A 34 -15.38 -4.20 2.47
C ASP A 34 -14.80 -4.99 1.29
N LEU A 35 -14.55 -6.29 1.48
CA LEU A 35 -14.09 -7.18 0.42
C LEU A 35 -15.16 -7.45 -0.64
N GLU A 36 -16.43 -7.60 -0.24
CA GLU A 36 -17.55 -7.72 -1.17
C GLU A 36 -17.69 -6.47 -2.06
N HIS A 37 -17.60 -5.28 -1.47
CA HIS A 37 -17.59 -4.02 -2.23
C HIS A 37 -16.37 -3.90 -3.15
N LEU A 38 -15.20 -4.40 -2.73
CA LEU A 38 -14.04 -4.48 -3.61
C LEU A 38 -14.27 -5.42 -4.78
N LYS A 39 -14.90 -6.57 -4.55
CA LYS A 39 -15.28 -7.51 -5.61
C LYS A 39 -16.24 -6.87 -6.61
N GLU A 40 -17.24 -6.13 -6.13
CA GLU A 40 -18.15 -5.36 -6.99
C GLU A 40 -17.41 -4.31 -7.83
N LYS A 41 -16.45 -3.57 -7.24
CA LYS A 41 -15.59 -2.63 -7.98
C LYS A 41 -14.80 -3.33 -9.09
N CYS A 42 -14.24 -4.51 -8.80
CA CYS A 42 -13.51 -5.30 -9.78
C CYS A 42 -14.43 -5.82 -10.90
N ASN A 43 -15.63 -6.30 -10.56
CA ASN A 43 -16.62 -6.80 -11.50
C ASN A 43 -17.18 -5.70 -12.41
N ALA A 44 -17.32 -4.47 -11.90
CA ALA A 44 -17.70 -3.31 -12.70
C ALA A 44 -16.64 -2.88 -13.73
N GLY A 45 -15.44 -3.49 -13.69
CA GLY A 45 -14.35 -3.25 -14.64
C GLY A 45 -13.09 -2.66 -14.02
N GLY A 46 -12.93 -2.73 -12.70
CA GLY A 46 -11.64 -2.47 -12.04
C GLY A 46 -10.58 -3.47 -12.54
N ASP A 47 -9.49 -2.95 -13.09
CA ASP A 47 -8.47 -3.73 -13.78
C ASP A 47 -7.33 -4.16 -12.86
N THR A 48 -7.05 -3.36 -11.82
CA THR A 48 -5.97 -3.60 -10.86
C THR A 48 -6.35 -2.95 -9.53
N VAL A 49 -6.04 -3.62 -8.43
CA VAL A 49 -6.21 -3.07 -7.09
C VAL A 49 -4.88 -2.46 -6.67
N VAL A 50 -4.89 -1.20 -6.22
CA VAL A 50 -3.77 -0.61 -5.49
C VAL A 50 -4.17 -0.49 -4.03
N THR A 51 -3.38 -1.04 -3.12
CA THR A 51 -3.73 -1.01 -1.70
C THR A 51 -3.43 0.34 -1.09
N GLN A 52 -4.21 0.70 -0.06
CA GLN A 52 -3.77 1.66 0.94
C GLN A 52 -2.45 1.21 1.57
N LEU A 53 -1.70 2.16 2.12
CA LEU A 53 -0.49 1.91 2.89
C LEU A 53 -0.72 0.95 4.06
N PHE A 54 0.29 0.17 4.38
CA PHE A 54 0.36 -0.76 5.51
C PHE A 54 1.82 -0.87 5.97
N TYR A 55 2.02 -1.19 7.24
CA TYR A 55 3.36 -1.36 7.81
C TYR A 55 3.67 -2.81 8.22
N ASP A 56 2.70 -3.71 8.13
CA ASP A 56 2.92 -5.14 8.35
C ASP A 56 2.58 -5.91 7.07
N ASN A 57 3.58 -6.56 6.47
CA ASN A 57 3.39 -7.31 5.23
C ASN A 57 2.38 -8.46 5.39
N THR A 58 2.18 -8.97 6.61
CA THR A 58 1.17 -10.00 6.89
C THR A 58 -0.25 -9.48 6.64
N ASP A 59 -0.51 -8.19 6.81
CA ASP A 59 -1.81 -7.58 6.50
C ASP A 59 -2.06 -7.61 4.99
N PHE A 60 -1.05 -7.31 4.17
CA PHE A 60 -1.13 -7.42 2.72
C PHE A 60 -1.33 -8.86 2.26
N PHE A 61 -0.55 -9.82 2.78
CA PHE A 61 -0.67 -11.23 2.39
C PHE A 61 -2.04 -11.79 2.75
N ARG A 62 -2.52 -11.55 3.98
CA ARG A 62 -3.87 -11.95 4.41
C ARG A 62 -4.95 -11.32 3.52
N PHE A 63 -4.82 -10.04 3.19
CA PHE A 63 -5.73 -9.35 2.29
C PHE A 63 -5.76 -9.99 0.89
N ARG A 64 -4.58 -10.22 0.28
CA ARG A 64 -4.43 -10.88 -1.01
C ARG A 64 -5.13 -12.24 -1.03
N ASP A 65 -4.88 -13.06 -0.01
CA ASP A 65 -5.42 -14.40 0.07
C ASP A 65 -6.95 -14.39 0.27
N ARG A 66 -7.47 -13.46 1.07
CA ARG A 66 -8.93 -13.25 1.20
C ARG A 66 -9.58 -12.73 -0.08
N CYS A 67 -8.93 -11.84 -0.82
CA CYS A 67 -9.41 -11.41 -2.13
C CYS A 67 -9.51 -12.61 -3.08
N SER A 68 -8.48 -13.45 -3.13
CA SER A 68 -8.48 -14.66 -3.95
C SER A 68 -9.59 -15.64 -3.55
N SER A 69 -9.83 -15.84 -2.25
CA SER A 69 -10.83 -16.81 -1.76
C SER A 69 -12.27 -16.42 -2.12
N ILE A 70 -12.55 -15.13 -2.34
CA ILE A 70 -13.86 -14.65 -2.80
C ILE A 70 -13.93 -14.44 -4.33
N GLY A 71 -12.88 -14.82 -5.07
CA GLY A 71 -12.85 -14.78 -6.54
C GLY A 71 -12.41 -13.45 -7.16
N ILE A 72 -11.73 -12.58 -6.41
CA ILE A 72 -11.05 -11.42 -7.00
C ILE A 72 -9.74 -11.91 -7.62
N THR A 73 -9.67 -11.93 -8.95
CA THR A 73 -8.50 -12.40 -9.72
C THR A 73 -7.66 -11.27 -10.32
N LYS A 74 -8.01 -10.01 -10.04
CA LYS A 74 -7.28 -8.84 -10.54
C LYS A 74 -5.92 -8.72 -9.83
N PRO A 75 -4.86 -8.22 -10.50
CA PRO A 75 -3.59 -7.94 -9.83
C PRO A 75 -3.78 -7.00 -8.64
N ILE A 76 -3.08 -7.27 -7.54
CA ILE A 76 -3.09 -6.45 -6.32
C ILE A 76 -1.68 -5.91 -6.12
N ILE A 77 -1.55 -4.59 -6.20
CA ILE A 77 -0.30 -3.84 -6.08
C ILE A 77 -0.21 -3.25 -4.68
N PRO A 78 0.78 -3.64 -3.85
CA PRO A 78 0.99 -3.01 -2.55
C PRO A 78 1.37 -1.53 -2.70
N GLY A 79 0.69 -0.68 -1.93
CA GLY A 79 1.08 0.70 -1.69
C GLY A 79 2.02 0.81 -0.50
N LEU A 80 3.27 1.25 -0.70
CA LEU A 80 4.24 1.49 0.37
C LEU A 80 4.55 2.98 0.50
N MET A 81 4.84 3.42 1.73
CA MET A 81 5.26 4.79 2.00
C MET A 81 6.56 4.79 2.84
N PRO A 82 7.70 5.14 2.25
CA PRO A 82 8.94 5.35 2.99
C PRO A 82 8.79 6.55 3.93
N VAL A 83 8.86 6.32 5.24
CA VAL A 83 8.55 7.37 6.23
C VAL A 83 9.80 8.14 6.61
N THR A 84 9.90 9.38 6.17
CA THR A 84 11.05 10.25 6.48
C THR A 84 10.78 11.21 7.65
N ASN A 85 9.59 11.16 8.26
CA ASN A 85 9.22 12.04 9.37
C ASN A 85 8.25 11.36 10.33
N PHE A 86 8.66 11.18 11.59
CA PHE A 86 7.87 10.42 12.55
C PHE A 86 6.55 11.11 12.95
N LYS A 87 6.55 12.43 13.07
CA LYS A 87 5.33 13.20 13.41
C LYS A 87 4.32 13.13 12.26
N GLN A 88 4.80 13.17 11.02
CA GLN A 88 3.97 13.05 9.83
C GLN A 88 3.30 11.67 9.76
N ILE A 89 4.03 10.59 10.03
CA ILE A 89 3.42 9.26 9.96
C ILE A 89 2.38 9.04 11.04
N LYS A 90 2.60 9.50 12.28
CA LYS A 90 1.57 9.37 13.33
C LYS A 90 0.26 10.03 12.90
N ARG A 91 0.32 11.18 12.24
CA ARG A 91 -0.86 11.85 11.70
C ARG A 91 -1.52 11.05 10.57
N ILE A 92 -0.74 10.55 9.60
CA ILE A 92 -1.28 9.77 8.47
C ILE A 92 -1.92 8.47 8.97
N ALA A 93 -1.25 7.75 9.87
CA ALA A 93 -1.76 6.52 10.47
C ALA A 93 -3.08 6.75 11.20
N THR A 94 -3.24 7.85 11.94
CA THR A 94 -4.51 8.21 12.58
C THR A 94 -5.63 8.47 11.56
N LEU A 95 -5.33 9.13 10.43
CA LEU A 95 -6.32 9.42 9.39
C LEU A 95 -6.76 8.17 8.63
N CYS A 96 -5.85 7.23 8.41
CA CYS A 96 -6.11 6.00 7.68
C CYS A 96 -6.46 4.81 8.60
N LYS A 97 -6.39 5.00 9.92
CA LYS A 97 -6.43 3.94 10.96
C LYS A 97 -5.47 2.77 10.69
N ALA A 98 -4.35 3.05 10.03
CA ALA A 98 -3.33 2.04 9.75
C ALA A 98 -2.55 1.70 11.01
N ARG A 99 -2.29 0.40 11.22
CA ARG A 99 -1.50 -0.08 12.36
C ARG A 99 -0.02 0.23 12.15
N LEU A 100 0.60 0.82 13.17
CA LEU A 100 2.04 1.01 13.23
C LEU A 100 2.64 -0.05 14.15
N PRO A 101 3.34 -1.07 13.63
CA PRO A 101 3.95 -2.10 14.47
C PRO A 101 5.10 -1.50 15.30
N ASN A 102 5.33 -2.04 16.49
CA ASN A 102 6.40 -1.56 17.39
C ASN A 102 7.79 -1.64 16.73
N SER A 103 8.01 -2.63 15.87
CA SER A 103 9.26 -2.78 15.10
C SER A 103 9.52 -1.58 14.18
N PHE A 104 8.46 -0.95 13.67
CA PHE A 104 8.53 0.26 12.86
C PHE A 104 8.72 1.51 13.73
N THR A 105 7.88 1.69 14.75
CA THR A 105 7.90 2.91 15.56
C THR A 105 9.15 3.04 16.41
N HIS A 106 9.72 1.93 16.89
CA HIS A 106 10.89 1.96 17.78
C HIS A 106 12.14 2.56 17.11
N ALA A 107 12.38 2.25 15.83
CA ALA A 107 13.51 2.80 15.09
C ALA A 107 13.38 4.32 14.90
N LEU A 108 12.17 4.78 14.57
CA LEU A 108 11.86 6.21 14.41
C LEU A 108 11.86 6.97 15.74
N GLU A 109 11.43 6.34 16.84
CA GLU A 109 11.50 6.92 18.19
C GLU A 109 12.95 7.07 18.64
N LYS A 110 13.80 6.08 18.37
CA LYS A 110 15.23 6.13 18.69
C LYS A 110 15.96 7.24 17.91
N ALA A 111 15.52 7.54 16.69
CA ALA A 111 16.05 8.64 15.89
C ALA A 111 15.74 10.03 16.48
N GLY A 112 14.75 10.16 17.39
CA GLY A 112 14.45 11.42 18.05
C GLY A 112 14.03 12.51 17.05
N ASP A 113 14.62 13.70 17.12
CA ASP A 113 14.40 14.81 16.17
C ASP A 113 15.49 14.89 15.07
N ASP A 114 16.38 13.90 14.97
CA ASP A 114 17.40 13.83 13.91
C ASP A 114 16.74 13.42 12.58
N ALA A 115 16.73 14.36 11.63
CA ALA A 115 16.08 14.17 10.34
C ALA A 115 16.75 13.12 9.45
N ASP A 116 18.09 13.02 9.50
CA ASP A 116 18.84 12.06 8.70
C ASP A 116 18.65 10.66 9.27
N ALA A 117 18.69 10.52 10.60
CA ALA A 117 18.41 9.25 11.26
C ALA A 117 16.97 8.77 11.02
N GLN A 118 15.98 9.67 11.02
CA GLN A 118 14.59 9.31 10.67
C GLN A 118 14.47 8.90 9.20
N PHE A 119 15.16 9.59 8.30
CA PHE A 119 15.18 9.26 6.88
C PHE A 119 15.72 7.85 6.64
N GLU A 120 16.90 7.53 7.19
CA GLU A 120 17.52 6.21 7.03
C GLU A 120 16.66 5.11 7.66
N ALA A 121 16.11 5.32 8.86
CA ALA A 121 15.21 4.35 9.50
C ALA A 121 13.97 4.05 8.65
N GLY A 122 13.37 5.07 8.02
CA GLY A 122 12.22 4.92 7.15
C GLY A 122 12.51 4.21 5.84
N VAL A 123 13.66 4.53 5.23
CA VAL A 123 14.15 3.87 4.00
C VAL A 123 14.42 2.40 4.29
N ASP A 124 15.21 2.09 5.32
CA ASP A 124 15.56 0.71 5.67
C ASP A 124 14.33 -0.14 5.97
N TYR A 125 13.32 0.44 6.63
CA TYR A 125 12.07 -0.27 6.89
C TYR A 125 11.28 -0.56 5.60
N ALA A 126 11.08 0.46 4.77
CA ALA A 126 10.35 0.32 3.52
C ALA A 126 11.04 -0.63 2.53
N SER A 127 12.38 -0.66 2.52
CA SER A 127 13.15 -1.59 1.70
C SER A 127 12.99 -3.02 2.17
N LYS A 128 13.06 -3.30 3.48
CA LYS A 128 12.77 -4.64 4.02
C LYS A 128 11.35 -5.09 3.70
N GLN A 129 10.37 -4.17 3.79
CA GLN A 129 9.01 -4.48 3.36
C GLN A 129 8.96 -4.86 1.88
N ALA A 130 9.60 -4.05 1.02
CA ALA A 130 9.64 -4.27 -0.42
C ALA A 130 10.35 -5.57 -0.79
N GLU A 131 11.50 -5.90 -0.18
CA GLU A 131 12.23 -7.15 -0.40
C GLU A 131 11.37 -8.38 -0.11
N GLU A 132 10.68 -8.39 1.03
CA GLU A 132 9.79 -9.51 1.38
C GLU A 132 8.59 -9.60 0.41
N LEU A 133 7.99 -8.47 0.05
CA LEU A 133 6.90 -8.46 -0.92
C LEU A 133 7.35 -8.97 -2.30
N ILE A 134 8.51 -8.53 -2.79
CA ILE A 134 9.11 -8.97 -4.05
C ILE A 134 9.39 -10.47 -4.03
N SER A 135 10.00 -10.99 -2.95
CA SER A 135 10.27 -12.43 -2.81
C SER A 135 8.97 -13.27 -2.75
N ASN A 136 7.84 -12.67 -2.37
CA ASN A 136 6.50 -13.27 -2.41
C ASN A 136 5.74 -13.03 -3.73
N GLY A 137 6.42 -12.55 -4.78
CA GLY A 137 5.90 -12.52 -6.15
C GLY A 137 4.84 -11.45 -6.40
N ILE A 138 4.94 -10.27 -5.77
CA ILE A 138 4.07 -9.14 -6.13
C ILE A 138 4.25 -8.76 -7.61
N PRO A 139 3.16 -8.35 -8.31
CA PRO A 139 3.26 -7.98 -9.72
C PRO A 139 3.90 -6.61 -9.97
N GLY A 140 4.06 -5.81 -8.91
CA GLY A 140 4.64 -4.47 -8.93
C GLY A 140 4.41 -3.78 -7.59
N MET A 141 4.94 -2.58 -7.41
CA MET A 141 4.83 -1.80 -6.17
C MET A 141 4.44 -0.35 -6.48
N HIS A 142 3.60 0.25 -5.63
CA HIS A 142 3.23 1.66 -5.71
C HIS A 142 3.84 2.43 -4.53
N LEU A 143 4.65 3.46 -4.80
CA LEU A 143 5.31 4.26 -3.76
C LEU A 143 4.59 5.60 -3.56
N TYR A 144 4.11 5.85 -2.34
CA TYR A 144 3.59 7.15 -1.92
C TYR A 144 4.76 8.08 -1.59
N VAL A 145 5.15 8.93 -2.55
CA VAL A 145 6.35 9.76 -2.44
C VAL A 145 6.14 11.13 -1.78
N LEU A 146 4.88 11.57 -1.60
CA LEU A 146 4.54 12.88 -1.03
C LEU A 146 5.32 14.04 -1.68
N ASN A 147 5.45 14.00 -3.01
CA ASN A 147 6.23 14.94 -3.84
C ASN A 147 7.74 14.98 -3.53
N LYS A 148 8.30 13.96 -2.87
CA LYS A 148 9.73 13.84 -2.54
C LYS A 148 10.30 12.52 -3.05
N SER A 149 11.24 12.60 -4.00
CA SER A 149 11.87 11.42 -4.60
C SER A 149 12.97 10.72 -3.77
N PRO A 150 13.76 11.37 -2.88
CA PRO A 150 14.98 10.74 -2.34
C PRO A 150 14.75 9.40 -1.65
N ALA A 151 13.73 9.28 -0.81
CA ALA A 151 13.45 8.03 -0.09
C ALA A 151 12.99 6.92 -1.04
N ALA A 152 12.16 7.26 -2.04
CA ALA A 152 11.70 6.29 -3.03
C ALA A 152 12.86 5.77 -3.92
N ILE A 153 13.77 6.66 -4.32
CA ILE A 153 14.97 6.27 -5.07
C ILE A 153 15.83 5.32 -4.24
N ARG A 154 16.12 5.66 -2.98
CA ARG A 154 16.91 4.83 -2.08
C ARG A 154 16.30 3.44 -1.85
N VAL A 155 14.98 3.36 -1.72
CA VAL A 155 14.28 2.07 -1.62
C VAL A 155 14.47 1.25 -2.89
N LEU A 156 14.26 1.84 -4.07
CA LEU A 156 14.44 1.16 -5.36
C LEU A 156 15.89 0.67 -5.56
N GLU A 157 16.87 1.47 -5.16
CA GLU A 157 18.29 1.10 -5.17
C GLU A 157 18.59 -0.10 -4.27
N GLN A 158 18.10 -0.09 -3.03
CA GLN A 158 18.32 -1.17 -2.08
C GLN A 158 17.71 -2.49 -2.55
N VAL A 159 16.55 -2.46 -3.20
CA VAL A 159 15.89 -3.67 -3.72
C VAL A 159 16.28 -4.04 -5.16
N GLY A 160 17.28 -3.37 -5.73
CA GLY A 160 17.80 -3.68 -7.07
C GLY A 160 16.84 -3.36 -8.22
N MET A 161 15.85 -2.49 -8.01
CA MET A 161 14.90 -2.01 -9.03
C MET A 161 15.35 -0.69 -9.65
N THR A 162 16.62 -0.61 -10.06
CA THR A 162 17.18 0.54 -10.77
C THR A 162 17.12 0.34 -12.27
N ARG A 163 17.10 1.45 -13.01
CA ARG A 163 17.33 1.38 -14.46
C ARG A 163 18.83 1.10 -14.69
N PRO A 164 19.17 0.25 -15.66
CA PRO A 164 20.57 0.02 -16.05
C PRO A 164 21.25 1.29 -16.56
#